data_AF-W0GWF7-F1
#
_entry.id   AF-W0GWF7-F1
#
_cell.length_a   1.000
_cell.length_b   1.000
_cell.length_c   1.000
_cell.angle_alpha   90.00
_cell.angle_beta   90.00
_cell.angle_gamma   90.00
#
_symmetry.space_group_name_H-M   'P 1'
#
loop_
_entity.id
_entity.type
_entity.pdbx_description
1 polymer ?
#
loop_
_entity_poly.entity_id
_entity_poly.type
_entity_poly.pdbx_seq_one_letter_code
_entity_poly.pdbx_strand_id
1 'polypeptide(L)'
;MRTLLLLLLLPLMPAKAEEREIQCPGLTTYEMRFCASQSWERSNQALKDQLPQATLEKWKAATQEACAAAYAPYRQGTIYPQMVVGCDDRLNRVLLEELKGLGG
;
A
#
# COMPACT_ATOMS: atom_id res chain seq x y z
N MET A 1 -30.27 -35.51 30.18
CA MET A 1 -29.22 -35.85 29.18
C MET A 1 -29.62 -35.64 27.71
N ARG A 2 -30.90 -35.37 27.38
CA ARG A 2 -31.36 -35.17 25.99
C ARG A 2 -31.20 -33.73 25.47
N THR A 3 -31.04 -32.75 26.36
CA THR A 3 -30.85 -31.33 26.05
C THR A 3 -29.40 -30.96 25.70
N LEU A 4 -28.42 -31.77 26.10
CA LEU A 4 -27.00 -31.56 25.74
C LEU A 4 -26.70 -31.93 24.28
N LEU A 5 -27.46 -32.86 23.68
CA LEU A 5 -27.27 -33.25 22.27
C LEU A 5 -27.76 -32.18 21.27
N LEU A 6 -28.60 -31.22 21.69
CA LEU A 6 -29.16 -30.20 20.79
C LEU A 6 -28.21 -29.04 20.49
N LEU A 7 -27.17 -28.84 21.31
CA LEU A 7 -26.16 -27.79 21.12
C LEU A 7 -25.13 -28.13 20.02
N LEU A 8 -25.03 -29.40 19.63
CA LEU A 8 -24.12 -29.88 18.57
C LEU A 8 -24.65 -29.63 17.15
N LEU A 9 -25.89 -29.13 17.01
CA LEU A 9 -26.55 -28.89 15.73
C LEU A 9 -26.53 -27.41 15.30
N LEU A 10 -25.79 -26.54 15.99
CA LEU A 10 -25.56 -25.18 15.51
C LEU A 10 -24.70 -25.25 14.23
N PRO A 11 -25.24 -24.92 13.05
CA PRO A 11 -24.42 -24.86 11.86
C PRO A 11 -23.35 -23.79 12.10
N LEU A 12 -22.08 -24.17 11.96
CA LEU A 12 -20.97 -23.25 11.76
C LEU A 12 -21.23 -22.48 10.47
N MET A 13 -22.15 -21.52 10.52
CA MET A 13 -22.28 -20.57 9.43
C MET A 13 -20.98 -19.76 9.40
N PRO A 14 -20.26 -19.74 8.27
CA PRO A 14 -19.09 -18.91 8.15
C PRO A 14 -19.52 -17.46 8.40
N ALA A 15 -19.01 -16.86 9.47
CA ALA A 15 -19.14 -15.43 9.66
C ALA A 15 -18.41 -14.77 8.48
N LYS A 16 -19.16 -14.28 7.50
CA LYS A 16 -18.63 -13.38 6.48
C LYS A 16 -18.21 -12.11 7.22
N ALA A 17 -16.92 -11.98 7.49
CA ALA A 17 -16.34 -10.71 7.86
C ALA A 17 -16.61 -9.75 6.69
N GLU A 18 -17.49 -8.78 6.91
CA GLU A 18 -17.71 -7.71 5.96
C GLU A 18 -16.40 -6.91 5.91
N GLU A 19 -15.71 -6.93 4.76
CA GLU A 19 -14.55 -6.07 4.56
C GLU A 19 -15.04 -4.63 4.61
N ARG A 20 -14.77 -3.95 5.72
CA ARG A 20 -15.02 -2.51 5.82
C ARG A 20 -14.18 -1.81 4.76
N GLU A 21 -14.83 -0.99 3.95
CA GLU A 21 -14.15 -0.09 3.04
C GLU A 21 -13.29 0.89 3.86
N ILE A 22 -11.98 0.85 3.66
CA ILE A 22 -11.02 1.69 4.38
C ILE A 22 -11.02 3.08 3.73
N GLN A 23 -11.46 4.10 4.46
CA GLN A 23 -11.34 5.49 4.04
C GLN A 23 -9.94 6.03 4.34
N CYS A 24 -9.22 6.45 3.31
CA CYS A 24 -7.89 7.03 3.47
C CYS A 24 -7.94 8.47 3.98
N PRO A 25 -7.03 8.88 4.90
CA PRO A 25 -5.77 8.21 5.25
C PRO A 25 -5.85 7.09 6.30
N GLY A 26 -7.03 6.75 6.81
CA GLY A 26 -7.20 5.79 7.91
C GLY A 26 -6.96 6.41 9.29
N LEU A 27 -7.41 5.72 10.34
CA LEU A 27 -7.25 6.14 11.74
C LEU A 27 -6.31 5.21 12.52
N THR A 28 -6.20 3.95 12.10
CA THR A 28 -5.31 2.96 12.71
C THR A 28 -4.01 2.82 11.93
N THR A 29 -2.94 2.34 12.58
CA THR A 29 -1.67 2.02 11.90
C THR A 29 -1.86 1.03 10.75
N TYR A 30 -2.80 0.09 10.88
CA TYR A 30 -3.14 -0.83 9.80
C TYR A 30 -3.72 -0.10 8.58
N GLU A 31 -4.74 0.74 8.79
CA GLU A 31 -5.38 1.50 7.72
C GLU A 31 -4.41 2.49 7.08
N MET A 32 -3.58 3.17 7.87
CA MET A 32 -2.56 4.09 7.36
C MET A 32 -1.55 3.39 6.45
N ARG A 33 -1.09 2.19 6.83
CA ARG A 33 -0.21 1.37 5.97
C ARG A 33 -0.92 0.95 4.69
N PHE A 34 -2.16 0.47 4.80
CA PHE A 34 -2.97 0.10 3.64
C PHE A 34 -3.12 1.28 2.67
N CYS A 35 -3.47 2.46 3.19
CA CYS A 35 -3.62 3.67 2.38
C CYS A 35 -2.32 4.13 1.73
N ALA A 36 -1.18 4.00 2.41
CA ALA A 36 0.12 4.28 1.82
C ALA A 36 0.45 3.32 0.67
N SER A 37 0.19 2.01 0.84
CA SER A 37 0.35 1.02 -0.24
C SER A 37 -0.56 1.32 -1.43
N GLN A 38 -1.83 1.66 -1.18
CA GLN A 38 -2.78 2.04 -2.24
C GLN A 38 -2.38 3.34 -2.96
N SER A 39 -1.74 4.28 -2.27
CA SER A 39 -1.20 5.49 -2.90
C SER A 39 -0.04 5.17 -3.83
N TRP A 40 0.93 4.40 -3.32
CA TRP A 40 2.09 3.94 -4.08
C TRP A 40 1.72 3.11 -5.30
N GLU A 41 0.77 2.18 -5.19
CA GLU A 41 0.31 1.37 -6.31
C GLU A 41 -0.26 2.25 -7.43
N ARG A 42 -1.09 3.24 -7.08
CA ARG A 42 -1.66 4.19 -8.05
C ARG A 42 -0.58 5.02 -8.76
N SER A 43 0.39 5.55 -8.04
CA SER A 43 1.46 6.34 -8.67
C SER A 43 2.40 5.49 -9.50
N ASN A 44 2.71 4.26 -9.04
CA ASN A 44 3.50 3.30 -9.78
C ASN A 44 2.80 2.84 -11.07
N GLN A 45 1.48 2.57 -11.02
CA GLN A 45 0.70 2.23 -12.22
C GLN A 45 0.66 3.39 -13.21
N ALA A 46 0.45 4.63 -12.73
CA ALA A 46 0.48 5.81 -13.59
C ALA A 46 1.85 6.01 -14.29
N LEU A 47 2.97 5.69 -13.62
CA LEU A 47 4.28 5.69 -14.26
C LEU A 47 4.44 4.57 -15.28
N LYS A 48 3.90 3.37 -14.98
CA LYS A 48 3.91 2.24 -15.91
C LYS A 48 3.18 2.56 -17.21
N ASP A 49 2.12 3.36 -17.14
CA ASP A 49 1.36 3.78 -18.32
C ASP A 49 2.12 4.80 -19.19
N GLN A 50 3.14 5.47 -18.65
CA GLN A 50 3.89 6.53 -19.34
C GLN A 50 5.32 6.17 -19.71
N LEU A 51 5.95 5.23 -18.98
CA LEU A 51 7.36 4.90 -19.13
C LEU A 51 7.55 3.54 -19.81
N PRO A 52 8.55 3.40 -20.69
CA PRO A 52 9.03 2.09 -21.12
C PRO A 52 9.44 1.23 -19.90
N GLN A 53 9.13 -0.06 -19.93
CA GLN A 53 9.41 -0.99 -18.82
C GLN A 53 10.85 -0.91 -18.30
N ALA A 54 11.85 -0.85 -19.21
CA ALA A 54 13.26 -0.76 -18.82
C ALA A 54 13.60 0.56 -18.09
N THR A 55 12.93 1.66 -18.42
CA THR A 55 13.09 2.95 -17.72
C THR A 55 12.41 2.89 -16.36
N LEU A 56 11.21 2.30 -16.28
CA LEU A 56 10.49 2.10 -15.02
C LEU A 56 11.30 1.25 -14.02
N GLU A 57 11.96 0.19 -14.48
CA GLU A 57 12.81 -0.66 -13.63
C GLU A 57 14.02 0.09 -13.08
N LYS A 58 14.71 0.87 -13.92
CA LYS A 58 15.83 1.72 -13.49
C LYS A 58 15.38 2.79 -12.51
N TRP A 59 14.22 3.40 -12.77
CA TRP A 59 13.61 4.38 -11.87
C TRP A 59 13.36 3.77 -10.48
N LYS A 60 12.68 2.60 -10.43
CA LYS A 60 12.42 1.89 -9.17
C LYS A 60 13.68 1.58 -8.39
N ALA A 61 14.72 1.08 -9.07
CA ALA A 61 15.99 0.77 -8.42
C ALA A 61 16.63 2.04 -7.81
N ALA A 62 16.66 3.13 -8.59
CA ALA A 62 17.25 4.40 -8.15
C ALA A 62 16.47 5.04 -6.99
N THR A 63 15.14 5.06 -7.05
CA THR A 63 14.32 5.62 -5.97
C THR A 63 14.41 4.77 -4.72
N GLN A 64 14.40 3.44 -4.84
CA GLN A 64 14.53 2.54 -3.70
C GLN A 64 15.86 2.73 -2.97
N GLU A 65 16.97 2.87 -3.71
CA GLU A 65 18.28 3.15 -3.13
C GLU A 65 18.30 4.51 -2.41
N ALA A 66 17.80 5.57 -3.06
CA ALA A 66 17.75 6.91 -2.46
C ALA A 66 16.85 6.96 -1.22
N CYS A 67 15.68 6.33 -1.29
CA CYS A 67 14.70 6.27 -0.21
C CYS A 67 15.14 5.42 0.97
N ALA A 68 16.07 4.48 0.77
CA ALA A 68 16.60 3.65 1.86
C ALA A 68 17.23 4.45 2.99
N ALA A 69 17.91 5.55 2.66
CA ALA A 69 18.44 6.46 3.67
C ALA A 69 17.34 7.12 4.50
N ALA A 70 16.21 7.47 3.88
CA ALA A 70 15.09 8.15 4.53
C ALA A 70 14.33 7.23 5.51
N TYR A 71 14.15 5.96 5.17
CA TYR A 71 13.43 5.02 6.05
C TYR A 71 14.33 4.22 7.00
N ALA A 72 15.66 4.30 6.87
CA ALA A 72 16.62 3.58 7.72
C ALA A 72 16.41 3.76 9.23
N PRO A 73 16.08 4.96 9.76
CA PRO A 73 15.82 5.17 11.19
C PRO A 73 14.58 4.43 11.71
N TYR A 74 13.64 4.10 10.82
CA TYR A 74 12.34 3.55 11.20
C TYR A 74 12.30 2.02 11.18
N ARG A 75 13.40 1.33 10.83
CA ARG A 75 13.44 -0.14 10.60
C ARG A 75 12.85 -1.01 11.72
N GLN A 76 12.87 -0.54 12.96
CA GLN A 76 12.33 -1.27 14.12
C GLN A 76 10.91 -0.84 14.49
N GLY A 77 10.38 0.21 13.85
CA GLY A 77 9.10 0.81 14.15
C GLY A 77 7.96 0.23 13.32
N THR A 78 6.75 0.30 13.88
CA THR A 78 5.53 -0.08 13.17
C THR A 78 5.22 0.84 11.97
N ILE A 79 5.83 2.03 11.90
CA ILE A 79 5.71 2.91 10.74
C ILE A 79 6.57 2.47 9.55
N TYR A 80 7.53 1.54 9.74
CA TYR A 80 8.47 1.15 8.69
C TYR A 80 7.83 0.80 7.34
N PRO A 81 6.79 -0.07 7.26
CA PRO A 81 6.20 -0.43 5.97
C PRO A 81 5.59 0.78 5.25
N GLN A 82 5.02 1.73 6.01
CA GLN A 82 4.48 2.98 5.47
C GLN A 82 5.58 3.89 4.92
N MET A 83 6.73 3.94 5.59
CA MET A 83 7.87 4.76 5.15
C MET A 83 8.54 4.22 3.88
N VAL A 84 8.64 2.89 3.75
CA VAL A 84 9.20 2.23 2.57
C VAL A 84 8.47 2.69 1.30
N VAL A 85 7.15 2.56 1.27
CA VAL A 85 6.36 2.93 0.07
C VAL A 85 6.10 4.43 -0.05
N GLY A 86 6.08 5.16 1.07
CA GLY A 86 5.73 6.58 1.07
C GLY A 86 6.77 7.48 0.40
N CYS A 87 8.06 7.12 0.46
CA CYS A 87 9.10 7.88 -0.24
C CYS A 87 9.02 7.66 -1.75
N ASP A 88 8.90 6.40 -2.19
CA ASP A 88 8.72 6.06 -3.61
C ASP A 88 7.46 6.69 -4.20
N ASP A 89 6.33 6.68 -3.48
CA ASP A 89 5.09 7.32 -3.94
C ASP A 89 5.26 8.82 -4.21
N ARG A 90 5.94 9.52 -3.30
CA ARG A 90 6.22 10.96 -3.48
C ARG A 90 7.10 11.22 -4.70
N LEU A 91 8.17 10.44 -4.88
CA LEU A 91 9.03 10.58 -6.04
C LEU A 91 8.31 10.25 -7.35
N ASN A 92 7.46 9.22 -7.35
CA ASN A 92 6.63 8.89 -8.51
C ASN A 92 5.71 10.05 -8.89
N ARG A 93 5.06 10.69 -7.91
CA ARG A 93 4.18 11.84 -8.14
C ARG A 93 4.93 13.04 -8.72
N VAL A 94 6.13 13.32 -8.21
CA VAL A 94 7.00 14.36 -8.78
C VAL A 94 7.33 14.05 -10.24
N LEU A 95 7.78 12.83 -10.56
CA LEU A 95 8.06 12.46 -11.95
C LEU A 95 6.81 12.56 -12.84
N LEU A 96 5.64 12.14 -12.34
CA LEU A 96 4.38 12.27 -13.07
C LEU A 96 4.01 13.74 -13.34
N GLU A 97 4.33 14.66 -12.43
CA GLU A 97 4.13 16.11 -12.62
C GLU A 97 5.11 16.66 -13.67
N GLU A 98 6.38 16.28 -13.60
CA GLU A 98 7.39 16.66 -14.61
C GLU A 98 7.01 16.14 -16.00
N LEU A 99 6.54 14.90 -16.12
CA LEU A 99 6.10 14.31 -17.40
C LEU A 99 4.90 15.04 -18.01
N LYS A 100 3.95 15.51 -17.19
CA LYS A 100 2.83 16.35 -17.66
C LYS A 100 3.30 17.67 -18.26
N GLY A 101 4.38 18.25 -17.73
CA GLY A 101 4.97 19.49 -18.26
C GLY A 101 5.64 19.32 -19.62
N LEU A 102 5.90 18.08 -20.05
CA LEU A 102 6.56 17.75 -21.32
C LEU A 102 5.58 17.31 -22.41
N GLY A 103 4.34 16.96 -22.04
CA GLY A 103 3.25 16.67 -22.97
C GLY A 103 2.26 17.84 -23.02
N GLY A 104 2.51 18.79 -23.93
CA GLY A 104 1.55 19.84 -24.29
C GLY A 104 0.33 19.30 -25.03
#